data_AF-H8MYL9-F1
#
_entry.id   AF-H8MYL9-F1
#
_cell.length_a   1.000
_cell.length_b   1.000
_cell.length_c   1.000
_cell.angle_alpha   90.00
_cell.angle_beta   90.00
_cell.angle_gamma   90.00
#
_symmetry.space_group_name_H-M   'P 1'
#
loop_
_entity.id
_entity.type
_entity.pdbx_description
1 polymer ?
#
loop_
_entity_poly.entity_id
_entity_poly.type
_entity_poly.pdbx_seq_one_letter_code
_entity_poly.pdbx_strand_id
1 'polypeptide(L)'
;MRTAGVTRDGGMRSTLAGPYHRHMTTRRTLTDLMNEVAGRAHEWSSPQDLGCDRMTVMAAWLASDDPVAMLFLLAAVHPRREVEKCVELATAMSFFEPMRYQAHLMSRRLPGMNFNGRSLFYFISLYQRLRAALQAFEDTERSRLGLELATAIRVVVPDPFTLVGPAA
;
A
#
# COMPACT_ATOMS: atom_id res chain seq x y z
N MET A 1 59.00 36.17 -46.68
CA MET A 1 59.52 35.43 -45.51
C MET A 1 58.33 34.88 -44.72
N ARG A 2 58.36 33.58 -44.39
CA ARG A 2 57.35 32.86 -43.59
C ARG A 2 57.45 33.26 -42.11
N THR A 3 56.33 33.31 -41.40
CA THR A 3 55.99 32.37 -40.30
C THR A 3 54.59 32.64 -39.75
N ALA A 4 53.97 31.55 -39.29
CA ALA A 4 52.58 31.42 -38.89
C ALA A 4 52.39 31.61 -37.37
N GLY A 5 51.14 31.80 -36.94
CA GLY A 5 50.73 31.77 -35.54
C GLY A 5 49.21 31.82 -35.40
N VAL A 6 48.58 30.65 -35.46
CA VAL A 6 47.16 30.41 -35.12
C VAL A 6 47.06 30.13 -33.61
N THR A 7 46.11 30.76 -32.92
CA THR A 7 45.46 30.15 -31.76
C THR A 7 44.00 30.64 -31.66
N ARG A 8 43.09 29.67 -31.77
CA ARG A 8 41.67 29.75 -31.38
C ARG A 8 41.56 29.69 -29.86
N ASP A 9 40.65 30.47 -29.30
CA ASP A 9 39.86 30.11 -28.12
C ASP A 9 38.50 30.81 -28.33
N GLY A 10 37.37 30.11 -28.47
CA GLY A 10 36.65 29.50 -27.35
C GLY A 10 35.91 30.62 -26.63
N GLY A 11 34.60 30.84 -26.73
CA GLY A 11 33.51 29.88 -26.75
C GLY A 11 32.44 30.41 -25.79
N MET A 12 31.19 30.47 -26.27
CA MET A 12 29.94 30.34 -25.50
C MET A 12 29.65 31.32 -24.36
N ARG A 13 28.71 32.25 -24.57
CA ARG A 13 27.25 32.07 -24.35
C ARG A 13 26.88 31.86 -22.88
N SER A 14 26.22 32.89 -22.36
CA SER A 14 25.07 32.84 -21.45
C SER A 14 25.08 31.70 -20.43
N THR A 15 25.63 31.97 -19.25
CA THR A 15 25.34 31.17 -18.06
C THR A 15 23.90 31.46 -17.66
N LEU A 16 23.02 30.63 -18.21
CA LEU A 16 21.64 30.44 -17.78
C LEU A 16 21.60 30.30 -16.26
N ALA A 17 20.69 31.04 -15.65
CA ALA A 17 20.14 30.74 -14.35
C ALA A 17 19.81 29.24 -14.31
N GLY A 18 20.60 28.49 -13.54
CA GLY A 18 20.37 27.08 -13.31
C GLY A 18 18.98 26.92 -12.72
N PRO A 19 18.17 25.97 -13.22
CA PRO A 19 16.86 25.72 -12.67
C PRO A 19 17.09 25.23 -11.24
N TYR A 20 16.61 26.00 -10.27
CA TYR A 20 16.16 25.43 -9.03
C TYR A 20 15.12 24.37 -9.43
N HIS A 21 15.57 23.12 -9.53
CA HIS A 21 14.70 21.99 -9.35
C HIS A 21 14.18 22.13 -7.92
N ARG A 22 13.10 22.91 -7.82
CA ARG A 22 12.13 22.81 -6.76
C ARG A 22 11.76 21.34 -6.81
N HIS A 23 12.36 20.54 -5.93
CA HIS A 23 11.73 19.34 -5.44
C HIS A 23 10.42 19.84 -4.82
N MET A 24 9.40 20.05 -5.65
CA MET A 24 8.08 19.63 -5.23
C MET A 24 8.28 18.17 -4.92
N THR A 25 8.48 17.86 -3.64
CA THR A 25 8.29 16.52 -3.14
C THR A 25 6.84 16.20 -3.45
N THR A 26 6.60 15.68 -4.65
CA THR A 26 5.30 15.18 -5.06
C THR A 26 4.88 14.27 -3.93
N ARG A 27 3.80 14.64 -3.24
CA ARG A 27 3.31 13.91 -2.08
C ARG A 27 3.10 12.47 -2.55
N ARG A 28 3.93 11.54 -2.07
CA ARG A 28 3.86 10.15 -2.48
C ARG A 28 2.50 9.58 -2.05
N THR A 29 1.80 8.95 -2.98
CA THR A 29 0.55 8.27 -2.64
C THR A 29 0.87 6.97 -1.93
N LEU A 30 -0.11 6.42 -1.19
CA LEU A 30 0.05 5.11 -0.58
C LEU A 30 0.30 4.03 -1.64
N THR A 31 -0.35 4.14 -2.80
CA THR A 31 -0.17 3.24 -3.94
C THR A 31 1.28 3.25 -4.45
N ASP A 32 1.92 4.42 -4.54
CA ASP A 32 3.32 4.52 -4.96
C ASP A 32 4.26 3.82 -3.97
N LEU A 33 4.08 4.08 -2.68
CA LEU A 33 4.86 3.43 -1.61
C LEU A 33 4.70 1.91 -1.69
N MET A 34 3.49 1.45 -1.91
CA MET A 34 3.16 0.03 -2.02
C MET A 34 3.72 -0.63 -3.27
N ASN A 35 3.78 0.07 -4.40
CA ASN A 35 4.48 -0.44 -5.59
C ASN A 35 5.98 -0.62 -5.34
N GLU A 36 6.62 0.29 -4.60
CA GLU A 36 8.04 0.18 -4.21
C GLU A 36 8.28 -1.00 -3.24
N VAL A 37 7.35 -1.26 -2.32
CA VAL A 37 7.42 -2.42 -1.42
C VAL A 37 7.24 -3.72 -2.22
N ALA A 38 6.28 -3.78 -3.14
CA ALA A 38 6.05 -4.96 -3.98
C ALA A 38 7.29 -5.35 -4.80
N GLY A 39 8.06 -4.37 -5.29
CA GLY A 39 9.29 -4.62 -6.04
C GLY A 39 10.47 -5.15 -5.21
N ARG A 40 10.40 -5.03 -3.87
CA ARG A 40 11.47 -5.44 -2.94
C ARG A 40 11.07 -6.59 -2.02
N ALA A 41 9.78 -6.86 -1.87
CA ALA A 41 9.26 -7.85 -0.94
C ALA A 41 9.78 -9.25 -1.27
N HIS A 42 10.39 -9.91 -0.29
CA HIS A 42 10.92 -11.26 -0.41
C HIS A 42 10.16 -12.23 0.47
N GLU A 43 10.23 -12.03 1.79
CA GLU A 43 9.69 -12.97 2.77
C GLU A 43 8.50 -12.36 3.52
N TRP A 44 7.29 -12.78 3.15
CA TRP A 44 6.05 -12.32 3.77
C TRP A 44 5.83 -12.84 5.20
N SER A 45 6.77 -13.64 5.74
CA SER A 45 6.72 -14.15 7.12
C SER A 45 7.12 -13.10 8.18
N SER A 46 7.72 -12.00 7.74
CA SER A 46 8.27 -10.91 8.55
C SER A 46 7.79 -9.53 8.05
N PRO A 47 7.79 -8.49 8.91
CA PRO A 47 7.39 -7.15 8.49
C PRO A 47 8.33 -6.63 7.40
N GLN A 48 7.77 -6.02 6.37
CA GLN A 48 8.54 -5.48 5.25
C GLN A 48 9.12 -4.11 5.59
N ASP A 49 10.31 -3.83 5.07
CA ASP A 49 10.87 -2.47 5.08
C ASP A 49 10.09 -1.59 4.10
N LEU A 50 9.47 -0.54 4.63
CA LEU A 50 8.69 0.43 3.85
C LEU A 50 9.58 1.47 3.15
N GLY A 51 10.87 1.56 3.53
CA GLY A 51 11.83 2.50 2.95
C GLY A 51 11.52 3.97 3.21
N CYS A 52 10.60 4.26 4.14
CA CYS A 52 10.19 5.60 4.56
C CYS A 52 9.78 5.61 6.03
N ASP A 53 9.76 6.79 6.64
CA ASP A 53 9.42 6.95 8.05
C ASP A 53 7.91 6.76 8.32
N ARG A 54 7.58 6.46 9.58
CA ARG A 54 6.20 6.19 10.04
C ARG A 54 5.25 7.36 9.76
N MET A 55 5.71 8.61 9.84
CA MET A 55 4.86 9.79 9.62
C MET A 55 4.49 9.93 8.16
N THR A 56 5.43 9.67 7.24
CA THR A 56 5.17 9.63 5.79
C THR A 56 4.12 8.58 5.44
N VAL A 57 4.25 7.36 6.00
CA VAL A 57 3.28 6.29 5.77
C VAL A 57 1.90 6.64 6.34
N MET A 58 1.85 7.20 7.55
CA MET A 58 0.59 7.63 8.17
C MET A 58 -0.10 8.74 7.34
N ALA A 59 0.66 9.72 6.86
CA ALA A 59 0.13 10.79 6.03
C ALA A 59 -0.39 10.29 4.68
N ALA A 60 0.21 9.22 4.13
CA ALA A 60 -0.26 8.53 2.94
C ALA A 60 -1.50 7.67 3.23
N TRP A 61 -1.54 6.96 4.37
CA TRP A 61 -2.69 6.18 4.85
C TRP A 61 -3.95 7.03 4.98
N LEU A 62 -3.85 8.16 5.69
CA LEU A 62 -4.99 9.05 5.92
C LEU A 62 -5.51 9.69 4.64
N ALA A 63 -4.65 9.91 3.64
CA ALA A 63 -4.99 10.52 2.37
C ALA A 63 -5.37 9.52 1.27
N SER A 64 -5.28 8.21 1.54
CA SER A 64 -5.55 7.18 0.55
C SER A 64 -7.02 6.81 0.49
N ASP A 65 -7.55 6.75 -0.72
CA ASP A 65 -8.84 6.13 -1.05
C ASP A 65 -8.63 4.82 -1.84
N ASP A 66 -7.41 4.26 -1.80
CA ASP A 66 -7.05 3.00 -2.45
C ASP A 66 -7.08 1.86 -1.41
N PRO A 67 -8.19 1.12 -1.30
CA PRO A 67 -8.32 0.06 -0.31
C PRO A 67 -7.39 -1.12 -0.59
N VAL A 68 -6.91 -1.28 -1.84
CA VAL A 68 -5.95 -2.34 -2.21
C VAL A 68 -4.59 -1.99 -1.63
N ALA A 69 -4.12 -0.76 -1.81
CA ALA A 69 -2.88 -0.28 -1.21
C ALA A 69 -2.95 -0.31 0.33
N MET A 70 -4.10 0.01 0.91
CA MET A 70 -4.31 -0.07 2.36
C MET A 70 -4.18 -1.49 2.90
N LEU A 71 -4.89 -2.48 2.33
CA LEU A 71 -4.76 -3.88 2.75
C LEU A 71 -3.35 -4.43 2.52
N PHE A 72 -2.69 -3.97 1.45
CA PHE A 72 -1.32 -4.37 1.17
C PHE A 72 -0.32 -3.80 2.17
N LEU A 73 -0.52 -2.55 2.63
CA LEU A 73 0.24 -2.00 3.75
C LEU A 73 0.05 -2.85 5.00
N LEU A 74 -1.20 -3.19 5.37
CA LEU A 74 -1.46 -4.02 6.54
C LEU A 74 -0.78 -5.39 6.44
N ALA A 75 -0.76 -6.00 5.26
CA ALA A 75 0.00 -7.22 5.02
C ALA A 75 1.52 -7.04 5.16
N ALA A 76 2.05 -5.88 4.75
CA ALA A 76 3.46 -5.57 4.84
C ALA A 76 3.90 -5.34 6.29
N VAL A 77 3.10 -4.65 7.11
CA VAL A 77 3.45 -4.36 8.51
C VAL A 77 3.03 -5.44 9.50
N HIS A 78 1.96 -6.20 9.19
CA HIS A 78 1.40 -7.26 10.02
C HIS A 78 1.30 -8.58 9.24
N PRO A 79 2.45 -9.18 8.89
CA PRO A 79 2.52 -10.41 8.09
C PRO A 79 1.83 -11.60 8.75
N ARG A 80 1.76 -11.63 10.08
CA ARG A 80 1.27 -12.79 10.86
C ARG A 80 -0.16 -12.59 11.35
N ARG A 81 -0.70 -13.64 11.95
CA ARG A 81 -2.13 -13.80 12.24
C ARG A 81 -2.67 -12.69 13.16
N GLU A 82 -3.53 -11.85 12.59
CA GLU A 82 -4.48 -10.98 13.29
C GLU A 82 -5.89 -11.40 12.87
N VAL A 83 -6.29 -12.60 13.29
CA VAL A 83 -7.50 -13.27 12.76
C VAL A 83 -8.74 -12.47 13.09
N GLU A 84 -8.88 -12.02 14.35
CA GLU A 84 -10.02 -11.19 14.78
C GLU A 84 -10.10 -9.93 13.93
N LYS A 85 -8.98 -9.23 13.74
CA LYS A 85 -8.95 -8.00 12.94
C LYS A 85 -9.29 -8.24 11.47
N CYS A 86 -8.82 -9.34 10.90
CA CYS A 86 -9.17 -9.72 9.53
C CYS A 86 -10.65 -10.08 9.39
N VAL A 87 -11.26 -10.71 10.40
CA VAL A 87 -12.71 -10.97 10.45
C VAL A 87 -13.49 -9.66 10.55
N GLU A 88 -13.06 -8.73 11.41
CA GLU A 88 -13.65 -7.39 11.54
C GLU A 88 -13.59 -6.63 10.21
N LEU A 89 -12.44 -6.63 9.53
CA LEU A 89 -12.28 -5.99 8.24
C LEU A 89 -13.18 -6.60 7.16
N ALA A 90 -13.20 -7.93 7.04
CA ALA A 90 -14.05 -8.61 6.07
C ALA A 90 -15.53 -8.31 6.34
N THR A 91 -15.92 -8.27 7.62
CA THR A 91 -17.27 -7.91 8.06
C THR A 91 -17.61 -6.46 7.71
N ALA A 92 -16.74 -5.51 8.03
CA ALA A 92 -16.95 -4.09 7.72
C ALA A 92 -17.09 -3.85 6.21
N MET A 93 -16.38 -4.63 5.39
CA MET A 93 -16.46 -4.56 3.93
C MET A 93 -17.58 -5.46 3.34
N SER A 94 -18.42 -6.12 4.14
CA SER A 94 -19.37 -7.14 3.65
C SER A 94 -20.52 -6.59 2.80
N PHE A 95 -20.66 -5.26 2.71
CA PHE A 95 -21.53 -4.65 1.71
C PHE A 95 -21.07 -5.01 0.29
N PHE A 96 -19.76 -5.22 0.09
CA PHE A 96 -19.18 -5.72 -1.15
C PHE A 96 -19.19 -7.25 -1.19
N GLU A 97 -19.90 -7.85 -2.16
CA GLU A 97 -20.15 -9.30 -2.27
C GLU A 97 -18.88 -10.17 -2.09
N PRO A 98 -17.73 -9.86 -2.74
CA PRO A 98 -16.51 -10.64 -2.58
C PRO A 98 -15.96 -10.65 -1.15
N MET A 99 -16.19 -9.58 -0.38
CA MET A 99 -15.80 -9.48 1.03
C MET A 99 -16.84 -10.12 1.94
N ARG A 100 -18.13 -10.06 1.60
CA ARG A 100 -19.19 -10.81 2.30
C ARG A 100 -18.90 -12.30 2.34
N TYR A 101 -18.50 -12.87 1.20
CA TYR A 101 -18.09 -14.27 1.12
C TYR A 101 -16.89 -14.57 2.02
N GLN A 102 -15.89 -13.68 2.06
CA GLN A 102 -14.73 -13.84 2.95
C GLN A 102 -15.12 -13.74 4.43
N ALA A 103 -15.97 -12.79 4.80
CA ALA A 103 -16.49 -12.66 6.16
C ALA A 103 -17.21 -13.94 6.58
N HIS A 104 -18.05 -14.51 5.71
CA HIS A 104 -18.71 -15.78 5.98
C HIS A 104 -17.70 -16.92 6.14
N LEU A 105 -16.73 -17.06 5.23
CA LEU A 105 -15.66 -18.06 5.33
C LEU A 105 -14.81 -17.93 6.60
N MET A 106 -14.59 -16.70 7.07
CA MET A 106 -13.83 -16.40 8.28
C MET A 106 -14.68 -16.64 9.54
N SER A 107 -15.97 -16.28 9.54
CA SER A 107 -16.88 -16.50 10.67
C SER A 107 -17.10 -17.99 11.00
N ARG A 108 -16.98 -18.87 10.01
CA ARG A 108 -17.04 -20.32 10.21
C ARG A 108 -15.74 -20.90 10.81
N ARG A 109 -14.70 -20.08 11.02
CA ARG A 109 -13.47 -20.49 11.69
C ARG A 109 -13.65 -20.29 13.19
N LEU A 110 -13.92 -21.38 13.90
CA LEU A 110 -14.07 -21.35 15.37
C LEU A 110 -12.72 -21.07 16.05
N PRO A 111 -12.71 -20.34 17.18
CA PRO A 111 -11.55 -20.27 18.07
C PRO A 111 -11.11 -21.69 18.46
N GLY A 112 -9.82 -22.01 18.29
CA GLY A 112 -9.26 -23.32 18.68
C GLY A 112 -9.26 -24.41 17.61
N MET A 113 -9.73 -24.15 16.38
CA MET A 113 -9.48 -25.10 15.28
C MET A 113 -7.99 -25.14 14.93
N ASN A 114 -7.36 -26.31 15.08
CA ASN A 114 -6.00 -26.57 14.58
C ASN A 114 -6.01 -26.53 13.05
N PHE A 115 -5.70 -25.35 12.50
CA PHE A 115 -5.46 -25.17 11.08
C PHE A 115 -4.06 -25.67 10.74
N ASN A 116 -3.87 -26.99 10.67
CA ASN A 116 -2.64 -27.65 10.16
C ASN A 116 -2.37 -27.38 8.65
N GLY A 117 -2.83 -26.24 8.11
CA GLY A 117 -2.62 -25.90 6.70
C GLY A 117 -3.37 -24.68 6.15
N ARG A 118 -3.95 -23.78 6.96
CA ARG A 118 -4.60 -22.56 6.42
C ARG A 118 -3.83 -21.28 6.79
N SER A 119 -3.46 -20.57 5.73
CA SER A 119 -2.53 -19.43 5.61
C SER A 119 -2.35 -18.57 6.86
N LEU A 120 -1.10 -18.32 7.24
CA LEU A 120 -0.72 -17.36 8.28
C LEU A 120 -0.92 -15.90 7.83
N PHE A 121 -1.18 -15.68 6.53
CA PHE A 121 -1.15 -14.37 5.86
C PHE A 121 -2.57 -13.88 5.51
N TYR A 122 -3.38 -13.60 6.52
CA TYR A 122 -4.79 -13.24 6.32
C TYR A 122 -4.97 -11.89 5.60
N PHE A 123 -4.16 -10.88 5.92
CA PHE A 123 -4.17 -9.61 5.20
C PHE A 123 -3.82 -9.76 3.72
N ILE A 124 -2.81 -10.58 3.37
CA ILE A 124 -2.49 -10.90 1.98
C ILE A 124 -3.69 -11.53 1.28
N SER A 125 -4.41 -12.45 1.94
CA SER A 125 -5.60 -13.07 1.36
C SER A 125 -6.70 -12.05 1.07
N LEU A 126 -6.93 -11.09 1.98
CA LEU A 126 -7.91 -10.02 1.76
C LEU A 126 -7.48 -9.09 0.64
N TYR A 127 -6.20 -8.68 0.62
CA TYR A 127 -5.60 -7.87 -0.45
C TYR A 127 -5.79 -8.52 -1.83
N GLN A 128 -5.39 -9.79 -1.98
CA GLN A 128 -5.49 -10.51 -3.26
C GLN A 128 -6.93 -10.61 -3.73
N ARG A 129 -7.84 -10.94 -2.81
CA ARG A 129 -9.27 -11.06 -3.12
C ARG A 129 -9.87 -9.73 -3.54
N LEU A 130 -9.56 -8.66 -2.82
CA LEU A 130 -10.10 -7.33 -3.12
C LEU A 130 -9.55 -6.80 -4.44
N ARG A 131 -8.23 -6.93 -4.67
CA ARG A 131 -7.58 -6.52 -5.91
C ARG A 131 -8.22 -7.21 -7.12
N ALA A 132 -8.36 -8.53 -7.08
CA ALA A 132 -8.96 -9.29 -8.17
C ALA A 132 -10.43 -8.89 -8.42
N ALA A 133 -11.19 -8.63 -7.35
CA ALA A 133 -12.58 -8.24 -7.47
C ALA A 133 -12.77 -6.85 -8.08
N LEU A 134 -11.99 -5.85 -7.64
CA LEU A 134 -12.10 -4.48 -8.14
C LEU A 134 -11.70 -4.33 -9.62
N GLN A 135 -10.85 -5.24 -10.13
CA GLN A 135 -10.50 -5.26 -11.56
C GLN A 135 -11.68 -5.54 -12.49
N ALA A 136 -12.76 -6.16 -11.98
CA ALA A 136 -13.94 -6.50 -12.78
C ALA A 136 -14.93 -5.34 -12.97
N PHE A 137 -14.74 -4.21 -12.27
CA PHE A 137 -15.63 -3.06 -12.30
C PHE A 137 -15.11 -1.96 -13.22
N GLU A 138 -16.00 -1.15 -13.80
CA GLU A 138 -15.63 0.04 -14.56
C GLU A 138 -15.02 1.12 -13.66
N ASP A 139 -14.24 2.05 -14.23
CA ASP A 139 -13.43 3.00 -13.45
C ASP A 139 -14.24 3.89 -12.49
N THR A 140 -15.43 4.32 -12.89
CA THR A 140 -16.32 5.16 -12.07
C THR A 140 -16.90 4.38 -10.88
N GLU A 141 -17.42 3.18 -11.14
CA GLU A 141 -17.94 2.29 -10.11
C GLU A 141 -16.83 1.79 -9.17
N ARG A 142 -15.67 1.45 -9.73
CA ARG A 142 -14.48 1.06 -8.99
C ARG A 142 -14.01 2.19 -8.07
N SER A 143 -14.03 3.44 -8.53
CA SER A 143 -13.65 4.59 -7.71
C SER A 143 -14.60 4.80 -6.54
N ARG A 144 -15.92 4.71 -6.80
CA ARG A 144 -16.94 4.80 -5.75
C ARG A 144 -16.78 3.67 -4.72
N LEU A 145 -16.71 2.42 -5.17
CA LEU A 145 -16.50 1.27 -4.30
C LEU A 145 -15.18 1.37 -3.55
N GLY A 146 -14.13 1.86 -4.21
CA GLY A 146 -12.81 2.12 -3.62
C GLY A 146 -12.90 3.02 -2.39
N LEU A 147 -13.59 4.16 -2.52
CA LEU A 147 -13.80 5.10 -1.43
C LEU A 147 -14.61 4.49 -0.27
N GLU A 148 -15.70 3.78 -0.56
CA GLU A 148 -16.53 3.12 0.46
C GLU A 148 -15.70 2.06 1.23
N LEU A 149 -14.92 1.25 0.51
CA LEU A 149 -14.03 0.23 1.09
C LEU A 149 -12.90 0.85 1.91
N ALA A 150 -12.23 1.90 1.41
CA ALA A 150 -11.15 2.58 2.12
C ALA A 150 -11.66 3.20 3.43
N THR A 151 -12.88 3.73 3.42
CA THR A 151 -13.55 4.23 4.62
C THR A 151 -13.80 3.10 5.62
N ALA A 152 -14.35 1.97 5.19
CA ALA A 152 -14.57 0.81 6.05
C ALA A 152 -13.26 0.29 6.68
N ILE A 153 -12.17 0.26 5.90
CA ILE A 153 -10.85 -0.14 6.42
C ILE A 153 -10.36 0.83 7.50
N ARG A 154 -10.45 2.16 7.27
CA ARG A 154 -10.04 3.17 8.26
C ARG A 154 -10.85 3.11 9.55
N VAL A 155 -12.14 2.77 9.47
CA VAL A 155 -12.98 2.61 10.66
C VAL A 155 -12.50 1.45 11.54
N VAL A 156 -12.11 0.33 10.93
CA VAL A 156 -11.63 -0.85 11.67
C VAL A 156 -10.17 -0.71 12.11
N VAL A 157 -9.34 -0.06 11.29
CA VAL A 157 -7.92 0.17 11.53
C VAL A 157 -7.62 1.68 11.37
N PRO A 158 -7.76 2.48 12.43
CA PRO A 158 -7.46 3.91 12.36
C PRO A 158 -5.97 4.20 12.12
N ASP A 159 -5.08 3.41 12.74
CA ASP A 159 -3.63 3.48 12.59
C ASP A 159 -3.10 2.11 12.09
N PRO A 160 -2.46 2.06 10.90
CA PRO A 160 -2.00 0.81 10.31
C PRO A 160 -0.86 0.16 11.11
N PHE A 161 -0.20 0.82 12.06
CA PHE A 161 0.89 0.27 12.86
C PHE A 161 0.42 -0.31 14.20
N THR A 162 -0.75 0.08 14.69
CA THR A 162 -1.33 -0.44 15.93
C THR A 162 -2.51 -1.34 15.60
N LEU A 163 -2.21 -2.61 15.35
CA LEU A 163 -3.21 -3.65 15.47
C LEU A 163 -3.27 -4.08 16.92
N VAL A 164 -4.36 -3.71 17.59
CA VAL A 164 -4.64 -4.20 18.95
C VAL A 164 -5.10 -5.66 18.80
N GLY A 165 -4.16 -6.58 18.76
CA GLY A 165 -4.40 -7.98 19.10
C GLY A 165 -4.34 -8.16 20.62
N PRO A 166 -5.04 -9.13 21.23
CA PRO A 166 -4.81 -9.44 22.64
C PRO A 166 -3.32 -9.79 22.80
N ALA A 167 -2.67 -9.15 23.77
CA ALA A 167 -1.33 -9.54 24.19
C ALA A 167 -1.39 -11.03 24.55
N ALA A 168 -0.73 -11.86 23.74
CA ALA A 168 -0.50 -13.26 24.07
C ALA A 168 0.44 -13.37 25.28
#